data_AF-A0A7T8HFK7-F1
#
_entry.id   AF-A0A7T8HFK7-F1
#
_cell.length_a   1.000
_cell.length_b   1.000
_cell.length_c   1.000
_cell.angle_alpha   90.00
_cell.angle_beta   90.00
_cell.angle_gamma   90.00
#
_symmetry.space_group_name_H-M   'P 1'
#
loop_
_entity.id
_entity.type
_entity.pdbx_description
1 polymer ?
#
loop_
_entity_poly.entity_id
_entity_poly.type
_entity_poly.pdbx_seq_one_letter_code
_entity_poly.pdbx_strand_id
1 'polypeptide(L)'
;MPKAVNVRVTTIDAELEFAIQPNTTGKQLFDQVVKTIGLREIWFFGLQYTDTKSFSTWLKLNKKVMVQDVKKESPLQFKFRAKFYPEDVAEELIQDITLRLFYLQVLSVDTHDGWTIGKYLNFNCQQQ
;
A
#
# COMPACT_ATOMS: atom_id res chain seq x y z
N MET A 1 -21.51 17.76 14.36
CA MET A 1 -21.01 16.83 13.32
C MET A 1 -19.64 16.33 13.76
N PRO A 2 -19.32 15.03 13.62
CA PRO A 2 -17.97 14.56 13.92
C PRO A 2 -16.96 15.28 13.01
N LYS A 3 -15.85 15.76 13.57
CA LYS A 3 -14.78 16.37 12.78
C LYS A 3 -14.15 15.29 11.91
N ALA A 4 -14.00 15.58 10.62
CA ALA A 4 -13.26 14.72 9.70
C ALA A 4 -11.79 14.65 10.13
N VAL A 5 -11.18 13.49 9.91
CA VAL A 5 -9.77 13.21 10.18
C VAL A 5 -9.05 13.15 8.85
N ASN A 6 -8.01 13.96 8.70
CA ASN A 6 -7.18 13.96 7.49
C ASN A 6 -6.26 12.75 7.49
N VAL A 7 -6.17 12.09 6.35
CA VAL A 7 -5.39 10.88 6.13
C VAL A 7 -4.57 11.06 4.86
N ARG A 8 -3.29 10.75 4.93
CA ARG A 8 -2.38 10.71 3.81
C ARG A 8 -1.97 9.27 3.56
N VAL A 9 -2.12 8.82 2.33
CA VAL A 9 -1.74 7.49 1.86
C VAL A 9 -0.69 7.65 0.78
N THR A 10 0.52 7.22 1.07
CA THR A 10 1.65 7.25 0.13
C THR A 10 1.72 5.90 -0.58
N THR A 11 1.52 5.87 -1.90
CA THR A 11 1.82 4.70 -2.75
C THR A 11 3.32 4.70 -3.06
N ILE A 12 3.76 3.93 -4.06
CA ILE A 12 5.16 3.98 -4.48
C ILE A 12 5.44 5.12 -5.47
N ASP A 13 4.41 5.59 -6.16
CA ASP A 13 4.47 6.55 -7.26
C ASP A 13 3.61 7.80 -7.06
N ALA A 14 2.82 7.85 -5.98
CA ALA A 14 1.88 8.93 -5.71
C ALA A 14 1.63 9.14 -4.20
N GLU A 15 1.12 10.32 -3.87
CA GLU A 15 0.55 10.63 -2.56
C GLU A 15 -0.92 10.96 -2.72
N LEU A 16 -1.76 10.34 -1.88
CA LEU A 16 -3.21 10.50 -1.90
C LEU A 16 -3.66 11.06 -0.55
N GLU A 17 -4.55 12.05 -0.57
CA GLU A 17 -5.12 12.64 0.65
C GLU A 17 -6.62 12.37 0.72
N PHE A 18 -7.08 11.95 1.90
CA PHE A 18 -8.46 11.60 2.18
C PHE A 18 -8.93 12.26 3.48
N ALA A 19 -10.23 12.49 3.58
CA ALA A 19 -10.89 12.89 4.82
C ALA A 19 -11.82 11.76 5.26
N ILE A 20 -11.53 11.16 6.41
CA ILE A 20 -12.33 10.05 6.96
C ILE A 20 -13.14 10.51 8.18
N GLN A 21 -14.25 9.84 8.43
CA GLN A 21 -15.00 10.00 9.67
C GLN A 21 -14.34 9.16 10.79
N PRO A 22 -14.47 9.52 12.09
CA PRO A 22 -13.89 8.75 13.19
C PRO A 22 -14.41 7.31 13.31
N ASN A 23 -15.59 7.03 12.74
CA ASN A 23 -16.19 5.70 12.69
C ASN A 23 -15.71 4.85 11.49
N THR A 24 -14.89 5.41 10.60
CA THR A 24 -14.43 4.74 9.37
C THR A 24 -13.58 3.52 9.71
N THR A 25 -13.91 2.39 9.09
CA THR A 25 -13.15 1.14 9.22
C THR A 25 -11.92 1.15 8.33
N GLY A 26 -10.93 0.33 8.67
CA GLY A 26 -9.76 0.13 7.82
C GLY A 26 -10.15 -0.35 6.43
N LYS A 27 -11.19 -1.20 6.31
CA LYS A 27 -11.74 -1.62 5.02
C LYS A 27 -12.27 -0.44 4.21
N GLN A 28 -13.04 0.47 4.81
CA GLN A 28 -13.59 1.62 4.09
C GLN A 28 -12.50 2.56 3.57
N LEU A 29 -11.46 2.82 4.37
CA LEU A 29 -10.30 3.59 3.92
C LEU A 29 -9.56 2.86 2.79
N PHE A 30 -9.31 1.57 2.94
CA PHE A 30 -8.65 0.75 1.93
C PHE A 30 -9.42 0.70 0.61
N ASP A 31 -10.73 0.48 0.66
CA ASP A 31 -11.61 0.47 -0.51
C ASP A 31 -11.57 1.82 -1.26
N GLN A 32 -11.48 2.96 -0.55
CA GLN A 32 -11.33 4.28 -1.17
C GLN A 32 -9.97 4.42 -1.89
N VAL A 33 -8.89 3.96 -1.27
CA VAL A 33 -7.54 4.00 -1.85
C VAL A 33 -7.50 3.19 -3.14
N VAL A 34 -7.90 1.92 -3.10
CA VAL A 34 -7.85 1.01 -4.26
C VAL A 34 -8.76 1.48 -5.40
N LYS A 35 -9.93 2.06 -5.06
CA LYS A 35 -10.83 2.66 -6.04
C LYS A 35 -10.22 3.90 -6.71
N THR A 36 -9.48 4.72 -5.96
CA THR A 36 -8.84 5.93 -6.47
C THR A 36 -7.71 5.61 -7.44
N ILE A 37 -6.90 4.59 -7.13
CA ILE A 37 -5.85 4.12 -8.04
C ILE A 37 -6.38 3.26 -9.19
N GLY A 38 -7.58 2.68 -9.06
CA GLY A 38 -8.15 1.78 -10.08
C GLY A 38 -7.67 0.32 -9.98
N LEU A 39 -7.25 -0.12 -8.78
CA LEU A 39 -6.73 -1.45 -8.53
C LEU A 39 -7.85 -2.41 -8.10
N ARG A 40 -7.95 -3.57 -8.76
CA ARG A 40 -8.91 -4.65 -8.47
C ARG A 40 -8.25 -5.83 -7.76
N GLU A 41 -6.97 -6.07 -8.01
CA GLU A 41 -6.16 -7.14 -7.39
C GLU A 41 -5.74 -6.80 -5.96
N ILE A 42 -6.73 -6.50 -5.13
CA ILE A 42 -6.54 -5.92 -3.80
C ILE A 42 -5.92 -6.89 -2.77
N TRP A 43 -5.99 -8.20 -3.03
CA TRP A 43 -5.55 -9.24 -2.09
C TRP A 43 -4.04 -9.22 -1.82
N PHE A 44 -3.26 -8.66 -2.74
CA PHE A 44 -1.82 -8.49 -2.58
C PHE A 44 -1.44 -7.31 -1.69
N PHE A 45 -2.31 -6.31 -1.54
CA PHE A 45 -1.96 -5.03 -0.93
C PHE A 45 -2.51 -4.85 0.47
N GLY A 46 -1.89 -3.93 1.19
CA GLY A 46 -2.36 -3.45 2.49
C GLY A 46 -1.96 -2.02 2.75
N LEU A 47 -2.54 -1.46 3.81
CA LEU A 47 -2.11 -0.19 4.38
C LEU A 47 -1.19 -0.46 5.56
N GLN A 48 0.02 0.05 5.50
CA GLN A 48 0.97 0.04 6.60
C GLN A 48 0.98 1.41 7.28
N TYR A 49 1.15 1.44 8.59
CA TYR A 49 1.28 2.67 9.37
C TYR A 49 2.37 2.50 10.42
N THR A 50 2.85 3.62 10.95
CA THR A 50 3.75 3.62 12.10
C THR A 50 2.94 3.70 13.37
N ASP A 51 3.09 2.71 14.25
CA ASP A 51 2.40 2.69 15.53
C ASP A 51 2.98 3.71 16.53
N THR A 52 2.37 3.84 17.70
CA THR A 52 2.86 4.72 18.78
C THR A 52 4.24 4.33 19.33
N LYS A 53 4.68 3.10 19.08
CA LYS A 53 6.00 2.56 19.46
C LYS A 53 7.02 2.64 18.32
N SER A 54 6.69 3.33 17.23
CA SER A 54 7.52 3.47 16.02
C SER A 54 7.76 2.18 15.24
N PHE A 55 6.95 1.14 15.44
CA PHE A 55 6.96 -0.07 14.62
C PHE A 55 6.04 0.06 13.41
N SER A 56 6.48 -0.48 12.28
CA SER A 56 5.66 -0.57 11.07
C SER A 56 4.65 -1.71 11.19
N THR A 57 3.37 -1.37 11.21
CA THR A 57 2.26 -2.32 11.41
C THR A 57 1.23 -2.21 10.29
N TRP A 58 0.60 -3.33 9.94
CA TRP A 58 -0.48 -3.36 8.95
C TRP A 58 -1.83 -2.97 9.59
N LEU A 59 -2.55 -2.08 8.92
CA LEU A 59 -3.90 -1.68 9.29
C LEU A 59 -4.86 -2.87 9.22
N LYS A 60 -5.57 -3.10 10.31
CA LYS A 60 -6.61 -4.13 10.38
C LYS A 60 -7.88 -3.61 9.73
N LEU A 61 -8.29 -4.26 8.64
CA LEU A 61 -9.46 -3.84 7.84
C LEU A 61 -10.78 -3.97 8.60
N ASN A 62 -10.86 -4.94 9.52
CA ASN A 62 -12.04 -5.20 10.34
C ASN A 62 -12.20 -4.27 11.55
N LYS A 63 -11.22 -3.39 11.84
CA LYS A 63 -11.27 -2.43 12.95
C LYS A 63 -11.38 -1.00 12.44
N LYS A 64 -11.92 -0.12 13.28
CA LYS A 64 -11.91 1.33 13.03
C LYS A 64 -10.48 1.85 12.98
N VAL A 65 -10.19 2.77 12.07
CA VAL A 65 -8.84 3.36 11.92
C VAL A 65 -8.43 4.03 13.23
N MET A 66 -9.34 4.81 13.82
CA MET A 66 -9.09 5.59 15.04
C MET A 66 -8.96 4.77 16.34
N VAL A 67 -9.34 3.48 16.31
CA VAL A 67 -9.27 2.57 17.48
C VAL A 67 -7.96 1.78 17.49
N GLN A 68 -7.21 1.82 16.40
CA GLN A 68 -5.91 1.16 16.30
C GLN A 68 -4.81 2.10 16.79
N ASP A 69 -3.64 1.54 17.12
CA ASP A 69 -2.49 2.26 17.67
C ASP A 69 -1.75 3.10 16.62
N VAL A 70 -2.48 3.72 15.69
CA VAL A 70 -1.93 4.62 14.69
C VAL A 70 -1.43 5.87 15.39
N LYS A 71 -0.21 6.31 15.05
CA LYS A 71 0.32 7.57 15.54
C LYS A 71 -0.64 8.71 15.17
N LYS A 72 -1.16 9.42 16.17
CA LYS A 72 -2.22 10.45 16.01
C LYS A 72 -1.66 11.78 15.51
N GLU A 73 -0.91 11.73 14.41
CA GLU A 73 -0.46 12.90 13.68
C GLU A 73 -1.57 13.42 12.77
N SER A 74 -1.48 14.68 12.36
CA SER A 74 -2.39 15.28 11.38
C SER A 74 -1.58 15.77 10.20
N PRO A 75 -1.73 15.18 9.00
CA PRO A 75 -2.60 14.05 8.66
C PRO A 75 -2.09 12.70 9.21
N LEU A 76 -3.00 11.72 9.40
CA LEU A 76 -2.62 10.34 9.69
C LEU A 76 -1.86 9.76 8.50
N GLN A 77 -0.70 9.14 8.72
CA GLN A 77 0.15 8.64 7.66
C GLN A 77 0.00 7.14 7.46
N PHE A 78 -0.29 6.74 6.21
CA PHE A 78 -0.31 5.35 5.77
C PHE A 78 0.53 5.18 4.52
N LYS A 79 1.10 3.99 4.35
CA LYS A 79 1.81 3.56 3.16
C LYS A 79 1.02 2.43 2.51
N PHE A 80 0.66 2.61 1.25
CA PHE A 80 0.07 1.53 0.45
C PHE A 80 1.20 0.68 -0.13
N ARG A 81 1.24 -0.59 0.26
CA ARG A 81 2.33 -1.52 -0.07
C ARG A 81 1.79 -2.92 -0.33
N ALA A 82 2.49 -3.66 -1.19
CA ALA A 82 2.27 -5.10 -1.34
C ALA A 82 2.68 -5.82 -0.06
N LYS A 83 1.76 -6.60 0.49
CA LYS A 83 1.91 -7.45 1.69
C LYS A 83 2.23 -8.90 1.31
N PHE A 84 1.64 -9.36 0.22
CA PHE A 84 1.85 -10.70 -0.33
C PHE A 84 2.39 -10.56 -1.74
N TYR A 85 3.37 -11.40 -2.09
CA TYR A 85 3.93 -11.47 -3.43
C TYR A 85 3.42 -12.74 -4.09
N PRO A 86 3.03 -12.69 -5.38
CA PRO A 86 2.68 -13.89 -6.13
C PRO A 86 3.89 -14.83 -6.24
N GLU A 87 3.64 -16.12 -6.46
CA GLU A 87 4.70 -17.09 -6.79
C GLU A 87 5.16 -16.89 -8.24
N ASP A 88 4.21 -16.62 -9.15
CA ASP A 88 4.50 -16.26 -10.54
C ASP A 88 3.85 -14.92 -10.91
N VAL A 89 4.69 -13.90 -11.11
CA VAL A 89 4.27 -12.55 -11.48
C VAL A 89 3.63 -12.52 -12.87
N ALA A 90 4.07 -13.36 -13.82
CA ALA A 90 3.56 -13.36 -15.19
C ALA A 90 2.17 -13.99 -15.31
N GLU A 91 1.86 -14.98 -14.47
CA GLU A 91 0.57 -15.66 -14.49
C GLU A 91 -0.45 -15.04 -13.52
N GLU A 92 -0.01 -14.52 -12.37
CA GLU A 92 -0.92 -14.06 -11.31
C GLU A 92 -1.25 -12.56 -11.37
N LEU A 93 -0.40 -11.72 -11.97
CA LEU A 93 -0.66 -10.28 -12.09
C LEU A 93 -1.24 -9.96 -13.47
N ILE A 94 -2.52 -9.62 -13.50
CA ILE A 94 -3.25 -9.35 -14.73
C ILE A 94 -3.28 -7.85 -15.04
N GLN A 95 -3.37 -6.99 -14.02
CA GLN A 95 -3.47 -5.54 -14.25
C GLN A 95 -2.10 -4.87 -14.35
N ASP A 96 -1.92 -4.03 -15.37
CA ASP A 96 -0.72 -3.20 -15.58
C ASP A 96 -0.38 -2.34 -14.36
N ILE A 97 -1.39 -1.81 -13.67
CA ILE A 97 -1.18 -1.01 -12.46
C ILE A 97 -0.59 -1.86 -11.33
N THR A 98 -1.03 -3.10 -11.18
CA THR A 98 -0.53 -4.01 -10.16
C THR A 98 0.93 -4.36 -10.46
N LEU A 99 1.23 -4.74 -11.71
CA LEU A 99 2.59 -4.96 -12.19
C LEU A 99 3.49 -3.75 -11.91
N ARG A 100 3.04 -2.54 -12.26
CA ARG A 100 3.78 -1.30 -12.03
C ARG A 100 4.05 -1.04 -10.55
N LEU A 101 3.05 -1.21 -9.68
CA LEU A 101 3.20 -1.01 -8.24
C LEU A 101 4.18 -2.02 -7.62
N PHE A 102 4.10 -3.29 -8.02
CA PHE A 102 5.03 -4.33 -7.59
C PHE A 102 6.46 -4.04 -8.06
N TYR A 103 6.62 -3.74 -9.35
CA TYR A 103 7.92 -3.43 -9.95
C TYR A 103 8.59 -2.25 -9.27
N LEU A 104 7.87 -1.13 -9.10
CA LEU A 104 8.39 0.04 -8.42
C LEU A 104 8.71 -0.24 -6.94
N GLN A 105 7.91 -1.08 -6.27
CA GLN A 105 8.17 -1.45 -4.88
C GLN A 105 9.47 -2.26 -4.76
N VAL A 106 9.68 -3.27 -5.62
CA VAL A 106 10.93 -4.05 -5.67
C VAL A 106 12.12 -3.13 -5.94
N LEU A 107 12.04 -2.29 -6.99
CA LEU A 107 13.08 -1.33 -7.30
C LEU A 107 13.42 -0.38 -6.14
N SER A 108 12.41 0.08 -5.40
CA SER A 108 12.61 1.00 -4.29
C SER A 108 13.30 0.37 -3.09
N VAL A 109 13.04 -0.91 -2.82
CA VAL A 109 13.70 -1.67 -1.74
C VAL A 109 15.17 -1.93 -2.11
N ASP A 110 15.45 -2.14 -3.40
CA ASP A 110 16.77 -2.50 -3.91
C ASP A 110 17.74 -1.30 -4.08
N THR A 111 17.30 -0.06 -3.84
CA THR A 111 18.22 1.11 -3.82
C THR A 111 19.12 1.16 -2.57
N HIS A 112 19.09 0.15 -1.69
CA HIS A 112 20.09 -0.04 -0.64
C HIS A 112 21.02 -1.25 -0.86
N ASP A 113 20.63 -2.29 -1.60
CA ASP A 113 21.48 -3.47 -1.86
C ASP A 113 21.19 -4.07 -3.26
N GLY A 114 22.02 -3.74 -4.25
CA GLY A 114 21.80 -3.93 -5.69
C GLY A 114 21.84 -5.36 -6.27
N TRP A 115 21.40 -6.40 -5.55
CA TRP A 115 21.50 -7.80 -6.02
C TRP A 115 20.21 -8.38 -6.64
N THR A 116 19.02 -7.89 -6.26
CA THR A 116 17.72 -8.48 -6.69
C THR A 116 17.26 -8.02 -8.08
N ILE A 117 17.72 -6.85 -8.54
CA ILE A 117 17.38 -6.27 -9.85
C ILE A 117 17.80 -7.19 -11.01
N GLY A 118 18.91 -7.94 -10.86
CA GLY A 118 19.39 -8.86 -11.89
C GLY A 118 18.47 -10.06 -12.17
N LYS A 119 17.63 -10.47 -11.20
CA LYS A 119 16.62 -11.51 -11.42
C LYS A 119 15.34 -10.94 -12.06
N TYR A 120 14.92 -9.75 -11.65
CA TYR A 120 13.72 -9.10 -12.21
C TYR A 120 13.94 -8.51 -13.61
N LEU A 121 15.13 -7.97 -13.92
CA LEU A 121 15.47 -7.51 -15.27
C LEU A 121 15.64 -8.67 -16.26
N ASN A 122 16.17 -9.82 -15.82
CA ASN A 122 16.18 -11.03 -16.66
C ASN A 122 14.77 -11.52 -16.99
N PHE A 123 13.81 -11.33 -16.08
CA PHE A 123 12.42 -11.71 -16.30
C PHE A 123 11.74 -10.89 -17.42
N ASN A 124 12.06 -9.59 -17.54
CA ASN A 124 11.57 -8.76 -18.65
C ASN A 124 12.39 -8.89 -19.94
N CYS A 125 13.69 -9.24 -19.86
CA CYS A 125 14.55 -9.40 -21.04
C CYS A 125 14.32 -10.74 -21.78
N GLN A 126 13.71 -11.74 -21.12
CA GLN A 126 13.33 -13.00 -21.77
C GLN A 126 11.95 -12.98 -22.44
N GLN A 127 11.21 -11.86 -22.36
CA GLN A 127 9.90 -11.71 -23.00
C GLN A 127 9.90 -10.70 -24.16
N GLN A 128 11.07 -10.45 -24.77
CA GLN A 128 11.19 -9.73 -26.05
C GLN A 128 11.89 -10.58 -27.11
#